data_AF-A0A3D4P5S6-F1
#
_entry.id   AF-A0A3D4P5S6-F1
#
_cell.length_a   1.000
_cell.length_b   1.000
_cell.length_c   1.000
_cell.angle_alpha   90.00
_cell.angle_beta   90.00
_cell.angle_gamma   90.00
#
_symmetry.space_group_name_H-M   'P 1'
#
loop_
_entity.id
_entity.type
_entity.pdbx_description
1 polymer ?
#
loop_
_entity_poly.entity_id
_entity_poly.type
_entity_poly.pdbx_seq_one_letter_code
_entity_poly.pdbx_strand_id
1 'polypeptide(L)'
;MSSLIPRYKRGGFILLMAAILITAATLFAQDKGELVQKSLPILNAKVRSIDQDNYPAFLNYAVRVLKPDWIKTDDDLSSLLKERESLIKMINGSEPLCDFLGNVAGIGPSDEWEKYDHEFGKIGIRTVFAEGMLAGFAEGPILEETVRRVASEPYRLYIKLVEAYAKSYGSEYTYMDLEPEMEAIEIAEELIARFPESKYSDAAKQILYKALFPLTDWHVLLPDDLTLVERSNYHPFCIVGNLDKNTYPCWTDIGEPKKFLEYYPSSRFHNIVARIVEEPSEIRGSKSVHLVIVDESPDEETARNAILNYLLNGIDIPHLIKLESYVVVYRFFSDPEKARRALERIKKTKPGASIREVYPQNY
;
A
#
# COMPACT_ATOMS: atom_id res chain seq x y z
N MET A 1 69.62 16.78 -21.89
CA MET A 1 68.58 17.71 -21.40
C MET A 1 67.41 16.89 -20.88
N SER A 2 67.37 16.62 -19.59
CA SER A 2 66.31 15.87 -18.93
C SER A 2 66.13 16.46 -17.53
N SER A 3 65.09 17.28 -17.36
CA SER A 3 64.81 18.02 -16.13
C SER A 3 64.28 17.09 -15.03
N LEU A 4 65.08 16.91 -13.98
CA LEU A 4 64.68 16.31 -12.70
C LEU A 4 63.79 17.31 -11.95
N ILE A 5 62.47 17.18 -12.11
CA ILE A 5 61.51 17.84 -11.23
C ILE A 5 61.48 17.08 -9.89
N PRO A 6 61.66 17.74 -8.73
CA PRO A 6 61.76 17.06 -7.43
C PRO A 6 60.45 16.37 -7.06
N ARG A 7 60.47 15.04 -6.92
CA ARG A 7 59.31 14.21 -6.55
C ARG A 7 58.74 14.50 -5.14
N TYR A 8 59.43 15.28 -4.31
CA TYR A 8 59.02 15.55 -2.92
C TYR A 8 57.88 16.57 -2.74
N LYS A 9 57.54 17.39 -3.76
CA LYS A 9 56.44 18.37 -3.64
C LYS A 9 55.04 17.78 -3.86
N ARG A 10 54.92 16.55 -4.40
CA ARG A 10 53.61 15.93 -4.65
C ARG A 10 53.00 15.26 -3.41
N GLY A 11 53.82 14.71 -2.50
CA GLY A 11 53.33 14.01 -1.31
C GLY A 11 52.67 14.95 -0.29
N GLY A 12 53.26 16.12 -0.03
CA GLY A 12 52.70 17.10 0.92
C GLY A 12 51.38 17.73 0.44
N PHE A 13 51.22 17.94 -0.87
CA PHE A 13 49.98 18.47 -1.45
C PHE A 13 48.82 17.46 -1.36
N ILE A 14 49.09 16.18 -1.58
CA ILE A 14 48.08 15.12 -1.44
C ILE A 14 47.62 14.97 0.01
N LEU A 15 48.54 15.00 0.97
CA LEU A 15 48.22 14.92 2.40
C LEU A 15 47.39 16.13 2.89
N LEU A 16 47.71 17.34 2.42
CA LEU A 16 46.95 18.55 2.77
C LEU A 16 45.53 18.52 2.19
N MET A 17 45.38 18.12 0.92
CA MET A 17 44.06 17.97 0.29
C MET A 17 43.22 16.89 0.97
N ALA A 18 43.82 15.75 1.34
CA ALA A 18 43.13 14.71 2.11
C ALA A 18 42.68 15.23 3.49
N ALA A 19 43.53 15.96 4.20
CA ALA A 19 43.18 16.56 5.49
C ALA A 19 42.03 17.57 5.36
N ILE A 20 42.05 18.45 4.35
CA ILE A 20 40.97 19.42 4.10
C ILE A 20 39.65 18.70 3.77
N LEU A 21 39.70 17.65 2.93
CA LEU A 21 38.51 16.87 2.60
C LEU A 21 37.94 16.14 3.81
N ILE A 22 38.81 15.58 4.68
CA ILE A 22 38.38 14.95 5.94
C ILE A 22 37.75 15.99 6.87
N THR A 23 38.39 17.14 7.08
CA THR A 23 37.84 18.20 7.95
C THR A 23 36.52 18.74 7.42
N ALA A 24 36.40 18.97 6.11
CA ALA A 24 35.15 19.42 5.49
C ALA A 24 34.04 18.36 5.62
N ALA A 25 34.35 17.07 5.43
CA ALA A 25 33.40 15.99 5.63
C ALA A 25 32.93 15.89 7.09
N THR A 26 33.85 16.06 8.05
CA THR A 26 33.52 16.04 9.49
C THR A 26 32.65 17.23 9.88
N LEU A 27 32.98 18.44 9.43
CA LEU A 27 32.17 19.64 9.70
C LEU A 27 30.77 19.51 9.08
N PHE A 28 30.67 18.96 7.87
CA PHE A 28 29.39 18.72 7.21
C PHE A 28 28.56 17.65 7.93
N ALA A 29 29.19 16.59 8.44
CA ALA A 29 28.52 15.57 9.26
C ALA A 29 28.04 16.14 10.60
N GLN A 30 28.81 17.05 11.21
CA GLN A 30 28.44 17.72 12.46
C GLN A 30 27.23 18.65 12.26
N ASP A 31 27.21 19.45 11.19
CA ASP A 31 26.06 20.33 10.84
C ASP A 31 24.77 19.52 10.60
N LYS A 32 24.89 18.37 9.93
CA LYS A 32 23.76 17.44 9.73
C LYS A 32 23.18 16.93 11.05
N GLY A 33 24.04 16.44 11.93
CA GLY A 33 23.64 15.91 13.23
C GLY A 33 22.98 16.96 14.11
N GLU A 34 23.52 18.19 14.12
CA GLU A 34 22.97 19.29 14.92
C GLU A 34 21.58 19.72 14.43
N LEU A 35 21.39 19.83 13.10
CA LEU A 35 20.08 20.12 12.53
C LEU A 35 19.02 19.10 12.96
N VAL A 36 19.33 17.81 12.78
CA VAL A 36 18.40 16.72 13.10
C VAL A 36 18.15 16.64 14.61
N GLN A 37 19.19 16.80 15.43
CA GLN A 37 19.05 16.85 16.89
C GLN A 37 18.15 18.01 17.35
N LYS A 38 18.19 19.17 16.69
CA LYS A 38 17.36 20.32 17.04
C LYS A 38 15.90 20.15 16.60
N SER A 39 15.67 19.57 15.42
CA SER A 39 14.35 19.47 14.82
C SER A 39 13.57 18.20 15.21
N LEU A 40 14.29 17.11 15.45
CA LEU A 40 13.81 15.76 15.78
C LEU A 40 14.56 15.19 16.99
N PRO A 41 14.62 15.91 18.13
CA PRO A 41 15.46 15.53 19.28
C PRO A 41 15.18 14.11 19.79
N ILE A 42 13.93 13.68 19.79
CA ILE A 42 13.51 12.41 20.38
C ILE A 42 13.88 11.25 19.45
N LEU A 43 13.45 11.31 18.18
CA LEU A 43 13.77 10.31 17.17
C LEU A 43 15.27 10.19 16.96
N ASN A 44 15.97 11.33 16.87
CA ASN A 44 17.42 11.33 16.67
C ASN A 44 18.16 10.60 17.80
N ALA A 45 17.82 10.91 19.06
CA ALA A 45 18.41 10.22 20.20
C ALA A 45 18.09 8.72 20.19
N LYS A 46 16.85 8.37 19.82
CA LYS A 46 16.37 7.00 19.93
C LYS A 46 16.90 6.07 18.84
N VAL A 47 16.81 6.48 17.57
CA VAL A 47 17.37 5.72 16.45
C VAL A 47 18.87 5.55 16.65
N ARG A 48 19.59 6.62 17.04
CA ARG A 48 21.04 6.54 17.31
C ARG A 48 21.42 5.54 18.40
N SER A 49 20.56 5.37 19.42
CA SER A 49 20.87 4.51 20.56
C SER A 49 20.45 3.06 20.34
N ILE A 50 19.33 2.82 19.67
CA ILE A 50 18.73 1.49 19.48
C ILE A 50 19.18 0.85 18.17
N ASP A 51 19.38 1.64 17.12
CA ASP A 51 19.56 1.14 15.76
C ASP A 51 20.70 1.87 15.05
N GLN A 52 21.92 1.58 15.51
CA GLN A 52 23.15 2.25 15.05
C GLN A 52 23.46 1.99 13.57
N ASP A 53 23.11 0.79 13.09
CA ASP A 53 23.39 0.38 11.70
C ASP A 53 22.54 1.19 10.71
N ASN A 54 21.33 1.53 11.12
CA ASN A 54 20.37 2.27 10.31
C ASN A 54 20.36 3.78 10.55
N TYR A 55 20.97 4.24 11.64
CA TYR A 55 21.07 5.67 11.95
C TYR A 55 21.61 6.54 10.79
N PRO A 56 22.62 6.13 9.99
CA PRO A 56 23.06 6.90 8.83
C PRO A 56 21.96 7.10 7.77
N ALA A 57 21.12 6.10 7.52
CA ALA A 57 20.01 6.19 6.57
C ALA A 57 18.95 7.17 7.07
N PHE A 58 18.54 7.04 8.34
CA PHE A 58 17.66 7.99 9.01
C PHE A 58 18.19 9.42 8.95
N LEU A 59 19.47 9.63 9.32
CA LEU A 59 20.08 10.95 9.35
C LEU A 59 20.11 11.60 7.96
N ASN A 60 20.48 10.84 6.93
CA ASN A 60 20.54 11.36 5.57
C ASN A 60 19.14 11.77 5.06
N TYR A 61 18.14 10.92 5.28
CA TYR A 61 16.76 11.23 4.92
C TYR A 61 16.25 12.47 5.67
N ALA A 62 16.35 12.48 7.00
CA ALA A 62 15.86 13.58 7.84
C ALA A 62 16.48 14.92 7.45
N VAL A 63 17.79 14.98 7.19
CA VAL A 63 18.45 16.21 6.73
C VAL A 63 17.85 16.73 5.44
N ARG A 64 17.57 15.87 4.46
CA ARG A 64 17.01 16.29 3.18
C ARG A 64 15.60 16.83 3.34
N VAL A 65 14.78 16.22 4.20
CA VAL A 65 13.45 16.75 4.51
C VAL A 65 13.53 18.10 5.22
N LEU A 66 14.43 18.24 6.20
CA LEU A 66 14.61 19.47 6.96
C LEU A 66 15.31 20.60 6.17
N LYS A 67 15.86 20.30 4.99
CA LYS A 67 16.43 21.28 4.05
C LYS A 67 15.65 21.25 2.72
N PRO A 68 14.37 21.68 2.70
CA PRO A 68 13.51 21.62 1.51
C PRO A 68 14.08 22.37 0.30
N ASP A 69 14.90 23.38 0.54
CA ASP A 69 15.61 24.12 -0.51
C ASP A 69 16.59 23.26 -1.30
N TRP A 70 16.99 22.08 -0.82
CA TRP A 70 17.84 21.16 -1.58
C TRP A 70 17.08 20.41 -2.67
N ILE A 71 15.74 20.42 -2.61
CA ILE A 71 14.88 19.74 -3.56
C ILE A 71 14.49 20.75 -4.64
N LYS A 72 15.01 20.56 -5.85
CA LYS A 72 14.83 21.50 -6.97
C LYS A 72 14.05 20.89 -8.13
N THR A 73 13.98 19.58 -8.23
CA THR A 73 13.40 18.87 -9.37
C THR A 73 12.49 17.71 -8.97
N ASP A 74 11.72 17.20 -9.93
CA ASP A 74 10.97 15.93 -9.80
C ASP A 74 11.87 14.78 -9.37
N ASP A 75 13.09 14.69 -9.90
CA ASP A 75 14.00 13.59 -9.62
C ASP A 75 14.60 13.70 -8.21
N ASP A 76 14.88 14.91 -7.71
CA ASP A 76 15.28 15.12 -6.31
C ASP A 76 14.19 14.64 -5.35
N LEU A 77 12.94 15.01 -5.65
CA LEU A 77 11.78 14.62 -4.85
C LEU A 77 11.53 13.11 -4.95
N SER A 78 11.64 12.52 -6.15
CA SER A 78 11.53 11.07 -6.35
C SER A 78 12.59 10.29 -5.59
N SER A 79 13.83 10.78 -5.60
CA SER A 79 14.90 10.19 -4.78
C SER A 79 14.57 10.29 -3.29
N LEU A 80 14.04 11.42 -2.81
CA LEU A 80 13.65 11.58 -1.42
C LEU A 80 12.53 10.61 -1.01
N LEU A 81 11.49 10.46 -1.83
CA LEU A 81 10.38 9.57 -1.51
C LEU A 81 10.78 8.09 -1.53
N LYS A 82 11.74 7.70 -2.39
CA LYS A 82 12.34 6.35 -2.34
C LYS A 82 13.18 6.12 -1.08
N GLU A 83 13.89 7.14 -0.62
CA GLU A 83 14.58 7.09 0.68
C GLU A 83 13.58 6.97 1.84
N ARG A 84 12.44 7.66 1.76
CA ARG A 84 11.34 7.51 2.72
C ARG A 84 10.81 6.08 2.76
N GLU A 85 10.49 5.50 1.61
CA GLU A 85 10.00 4.10 1.52
C GLU A 85 11.02 3.13 2.12
N SER A 86 12.30 3.33 1.79
CA SER A 86 13.40 2.52 2.34
C SER A 86 13.51 2.66 3.86
N LEU A 87 13.38 3.89 4.38
CA LEU A 87 13.40 4.17 5.81
C LEU A 87 12.18 3.56 6.52
N ILE A 88 10.98 3.66 5.97
CA ILE A 88 9.77 3.04 6.53
C ILE A 88 9.95 1.51 6.61
N LYS A 89 10.39 0.87 5.52
CA LYS A 89 10.66 -0.57 5.49
C LYS A 89 11.71 -0.98 6.52
N MET A 90 12.74 -0.17 6.68
CA MET A 90 13.80 -0.38 7.65
C MET A 90 13.28 -0.24 9.10
N ILE A 91 12.48 0.78 9.40
CA ILE A 91 11.85 0.95 10.71
C ILE A 91 10.95 -0.26 11.01
N ASN A 92 10.04 -0.62 10.09
CA ASN A 92 9.13 -1.76 10.23
C ASN A 92 9.88 -3.11 10.34
N GLY A 93 11.10 -3.21 9.82
CA GLY A 93 11.93 -4.41 9.88
C GLY A 93 12.89 -4.46 11.07
N SER A 94 13.00 -3.40 11.87
CA SER A 94 13.90 -3.32 13.01
C SER A 94 13.18 -3.70 14.30
N GLU A 95 13.26 -4.99 14.66
CA GLU A 95 12.65 -5.54 15.89
C GLU A 95 12.96 -4.70 17.14
N PRO A 96 14.22 -4.29 17.44
CA PRO A 96 14.50 -3.48 18.65
C PRO A 96 13.81 -2.12 18.66
N LEU A 97 13.62 -1.51 17.49
CA LEU A 97 12.98 -0.19 17.36
C LEU A 97 11.47 -0.32 17.40
N CYS A 98 10.90 -1.30 16.70
CA CYS A 98 9.48 -1.62 16.74
C CYS A 98 9.03 -2.01 18.15
N ASP A 99 9.76 -2.87 18.85
CA ASP A 99 9.44 -3.27 20.23
C ASP A 99 9.44 -2.06 21.16
N PHE A 100 10.46 -1.20 21.05
CA PHE A 100 10.50 0.01 21.85
C PHE A 100 9.29 0.92 21.56
N LEU A 101 9.03 1.20 20.29
CA LEU A 101 7.96 2.10 19.87
C LEU A 101 6.57 1.52 20.22
N GLY A 102 6.38 0.22 20.09
CA GLY A 102 5.18 -0.50 20.53
C GLY A 102 4.97 -0.41 22.04
N ASN A 103 6.04 -0.52 22.83
CA ASN A 103 5.96 -0.35 24.28
C ASN A 103 5.61 1.09 24.70
N VAL A 104 6.14 2.10 24.00
CA VAL A 104 5.78 3.52 24.25
C VAL A 104 4.36 3.83 23.81
N ALA A 105 3.94 3.28 22.68
CA ALA A 105 2.58 3.39 22.17
C ALA A 105 1.58 2.68 23.09
N GLY A 106 1.96 1.58 23.76
CA GLY A 106 1.08 0.85 24.67
C GLY A 106 -0.21 0.38 23.99
N ILE A 107 -1.33 0.42 24.74
CA ILE A 107 -2.70 0.23 24.21
C ILE A 107 -3.31 1.63 24.00
N GLY A 108 -2.78 2.38 23.03
CA GLY A 108 -3.27 3.69 22.63
C GLY A 108 -2.37 4.88 23.00
N PRO A 109 -2.52 6.02 22.31
CA PRO A 109 -1.56 7.12 22.35
C PRO A 109 -1.37 7.69 23.75
N SER A 110 -0.12 7.67 24.23
CA SER A 110 0.34 8.35 25.43
C SER A 110 0.94 9.73 25.10
N ASP A 111 1.02 10.64 26.08
CA ASP A 111 1.74 11.92 25.94
C ASP A 111 3.19 11.75 25.46
N GLU A 112 3.81 10.61 25.76
CA GLU A 112 5.14 10.28 25.26
C GLU A 112 5.09 9.87 23.79
N TRP A 113 4.14 9.01 23.42
CA TRP A 113 3.92 8.58 22.05
C TRP A 113 3.60 9.74 21.09
N GLU A 114 2.74 10.68 21.50
CA GLU A 114 2.37 11.84 20.67
C GLU A 114 3.59 12.64 20.21
N LYS A 115 4.67 12.64 21.01
CA LYS A 115 5.92 13.32 20.64
C LYS A 115 6.66 12.57 19.53
N TYR A 116 6.67 11.24 19.57
CA TYR A 116 7.23 10.42 18.50
C TYR A 116 6.40 10.58 17.22
N ASP A 117 5.08 10.45 17.32
CA ASP A 117 4.17 10.61 16.18
C ASP A 117 4.33 12.01 15.54
N HIS A 118 4.43 13.06 16.35
CA HIS A 118 4.70 14.41 15.87
C HIS A 118 6.04 14.54 15.13
N GLU A 119 7.13 13.94 15.64
CA GLU A 119 8.43 13.98 14.96
C GLU A 119 8.46 13.12 13.69
N PHE A 120 7.77 11.98 13.65
CA PHE A 120 7.60 11.18 12.43
C PHE A 120 6.82 11.97 11.38
N GLY A 121 5.74 12.66 11.78
CA GLY A 121 4.94 13.51 10.91
C GLY A 121 5.75 14.63 10.27
N LYS A 122 6.71 15.24 10.99
CA LYS A 122 7.62 16.27 10.41
C LYS A 122 8.46 15.75 9.25
N ILE A 123 8.76 14.45 9.24
CA ILE A 123 9.50 13.80 8.17
C ILE A 123 8.61 12.96 7.25
N GLY A 124 7.30 13.22 7.26
CA GLY A 124 6.34 12.61 6.35
C GLY A 124 6.17 11.12 6.51
N ILE A 125 6.38 10.60 7.72
CA ILE A 125 6.09 9.22 8.10
C ILE A 125 4.87 9.28 9.02
N ARG A 126 3.86 8.47 8.73
CA ARG A 126 2.69 8.31 9.60
C ARG A 126 2.80 7.02 10.39
N THR A 127 2.20 7.02 11.56
CA THR A 127 2.02 5.82 12.36
C THR A 127 0.75 5.09 11.91
N VAL A 128 0.75 3.78 12.09
CA VAL A 128 -0.33 2.89 11.72
C VAL A 128 -0.72 2.09 12.96
N PHE A 129 -1.97 2.21 13.39
CA PHE A 129 -2.51 1.49 14.54
C PHE A 129 -3.53 0.44 14.10
N ALA A 130 -3.51 -0.71 14.76
CA ALA A 130 -4.52 -1.75 14.66
C ALA A 130 -4.78 -2.33 16.06
N GLU A 131 -6.04 -2.54 16.42
CA GLU A 131 -6.47 -3.05 17.74
C GLU A 131 -5.87 -2.27 18.93
N GLY A 132 -5.72 -0.95 18.78
CA GLY A 132 -5.10 -0.09 19.79
C GLY A 132 -3.58 -0.25 19.96
N MET A 133 -2.93 -1.07 19.12
CA MET A 133 -1.49 -1.31 19.11
C MET A 133 -0.83 -0.69 17.87
N LEU A 134 0.44 -0.30 17.99
CA LEU A 134 1.24 0.15 16.85
C LEU A 134 1.47 -1.04 15.91
N ALA A 135 0.84 -1.01 14.73
CA ALA A 135 1.01 -2.02 13.69
C ALA A 135 2.21 -1.72 12.77
N GLY A 136 2.62 -0.46 12.67
CA GLY A 136 3.80 -0.05 11.92
C GLY A 136 3.77 1.39 11.47
N PHE A 137 4.47 1.65 10.36
CA PHE A 137 4.62 2.97 9.76
C PHE A 137 4.30 2.93 8.27
N ALA A 138 3.78 4.04 7.74
CA ALA A 138 3.46 4.22 6.34
C ALA A 138 3.80 5.64 5.86
N GLU A 139 3.58 5.92 4.57
CA GLU A 139 3.77 7.22 3.96
C GLU A 139 2.75 8.24 4.51
N GLY A 140 3.24 9.37 5.01
CA GLY A 140 2.43 10.53 5.40
C GLY A 140 2.63 11.73 4.47
N PRO A 141 1.80 12.78 4.60
CA PRO A 141 2.01 14.04 3.89
C PRO A 141 3.39 14.62 4.15
N ILE A 142 4.05 15.11 3.09
CA ILE A 142 5.41 15.65 3.22
C ILE A 142 5.64 16.86 2.32
N LEU A 143 6.29 17.88 2.89
CA LEU A 143 6.88 18.98 2.12
C LEU A 143 5.91 19.64 1.12
N GLU A 144 4.64 19.82 1.48
CA GLU A 144 3.56 20.21 0.55
C GLU A 144 3.90 21.41 -0.34
N GLU A 145 4.52 22.44 0.22
CA GLU A 145 4.91 23.62 -0.54
C GLU A 145 6.07 23.35 -1.51
N THR A 146 7.02 22.51 -1.11
CA THR A 146 8.09 22.07 -2.02
C THR A 146 7.52 21.21 -3.13
N VAL A 147 6.64 20.26 -2.81
CA VAL A 147 5.93 19.42 -3.80
C VAL A 147 5.18 20.31 -4.79
N ARG A 148 4.42 21.30 -4.31
CA ARG A 148 3.71 22.25 -5.17
C ARG A 148 4.65 23.02 -6.11
N ARG A 149 5.81 23.42 -5.60
CA ARG A 149 6.81 24.22 -6.33
C ARG A 149 7.60 23.41 -7.36
N VAL A 150 8.03 22.19 -7.03
CA VAL A 150 8.96 21.41 -7.87
C VAL A 150 8.29 20.33 -8.68
N ALA A 151 7.24 19.69 -8.14
CA ALA A 151 6.70 18.49 -8.74
C ALA A 151 5.85 18.83 -9.96
N SER A 152 6.05 18.11 -11.07
CA SER A 152 5.12 18.13 -12.20
C SER A 152 3.72 17.73 -11.76
N GLU A 153 2.70 18.18 -12.49
CA GLU A 153 1.31 17.86 -12.16
C GLU A 153 1.01 16.34 -12.04
N PRO A 154 1.40 15.47 -12.98
CA PRO A 154 1.19 14.03 -12.81
C PRO A 154 1.92 13.48 -11.58
N TYR A 155 3.08 14.05 -11.23
CA TYR A 155 3.80 13.59 -10.04
C TYR A 155 3.10 14.01 -8.74
N ARG A 156 2.54 15.22 -8.68
CA ARG A 156 1.71 15.65 -7.52
C ARG A 156 0.51 14.75 -7.31
N LEU A 157 -0.19 14.34 -8.38
CA LEU A 157 -1.28 13.39 -8.29
C LEU A 157 -0.79 12.01 -7.81
N TYR A 158 0.36 11.55 -8.31
CA TYR A 158 0.93 10.28 -7.85
C TYR A 158 1.30 10.32 -6.36
N ILE A 159 1.86 11.42 -5.86
CA ILE A 159 2.16 11.59 -4.43
C ILE A 159 0.87 11.53 -3.60
N LYS A 160 -0.17 12.26 -4.02
CA LYS A 160 -1.48 12.21 -3.37
C LYS A 160 -2.08 10.80 -3.37
N LEU A 161 -1.95 10.07 -4.47
CA LEU A 161 -2.43 8.69 -4.58
C LEU A 161 -1.75 7.78 -3.56
N VAL A 162 -0.42 7.84 -3.46
CA VAL A 162 0.36 7.06 -2.48
C VAL A 162 -0.05 7.42 -1.05
N GLU A 163 -0.18 8.71 -0.76
CA GLU A 163 -0.59 9.20 0.57
C GLU A 163 -2.02 8.81 0.93
N ALA A 164 -2.96 8.84 -0.01
CA ALA A 164 -4.35 8.42 0.19
C ALA A 164 -4.42 6.91 0.46
N TYR A 165 -3.76 6.10 -0.38
CA TYR A 165 -3.74 4.65 -0.19
C TYR A 165 -3.03 4.22 1.10
N ALA A 166 -1.96 4.91 1.49
CA ALA A 166 -1.27 4.64 2.76
C ALA A 166 -2.17 4.83 4.00
N LYS A 167 -3.30 5.54 3.89
CA LYS A 167 -4.27 5.64 5.00
C LYS A 167 -5.02 4.33 5.24
N SER A 168 -5.08 3.41 4.27
CA SER A 168 -5.81 2.15 4.45
C SER A 168 -5.08 1.10 5.29
N TYR A 169 -3.78 1.27 5.53
CA TYR A 169 -3.02 0.34 6.38
C TYR A 169 -3.44 0.38 7.86
N GLY A 170 -4.15 1.42 8.30
CA GLY A 170 -4.54 1.62 9.70
C GLY A 170 -6.02 1.39 9.94
N SER A 171 -6.39 0.20 10.38
CA SER A 171 -7.71 -0.13 10.91
C SER A 171 -7.62 -1.40 11.76
N GLU A 172 -8.50 -1.54 12.76
CA GLU A 172 -8.67 -2.80 13.51
C GLU A 172 -9.10 -3.94 12.59
N TYR A 173 -9.84 -3.63 11.53
CA TYR A 173 -10.25 -4.55 10.49
C TYR A 173 -9.97 -3.91 9.14
N THR A 174 -9.03 -4.48 8.40
CA THR A 174 -8.46 -3.88 7.18
C THR A 174 -9.50 -3.42 6.17
N TYR A 175 -10.68 -4.07 6.13
CA TYR A 175 -11.71 -3.77 5.14
C TYR A 175 -13.05 -3.29 5.72
N MET A 176 -13.07 -2.84 6.97
CA MET A 176 -14.27 -2.25 7.59
C MET A 176 -14.39 -0.73 7.41
N ASP A 177 -13.34 -0.09 6.90
CA ASP A 177 -13.36 1.29 6.44
C ASP A 177 -12.57 1.38 5.14
N LEU A 178 -13.29 1.46 4.02
CA LEU A 178 -12.69 1.54 2.68
C LEU A 178 -12.62 2.98 2.15
N GLU A 179 -12.91 4.01 2.95
CA GLU A 179 -12.80 5.41 2.49
C GLU A 179 -11.42 5.74 1.87
N PRO A 180 -10.29 5.34 2.47
CA PRO A 180 -8.97 5.53 1.87
C PRO A 180 -8.82 4.92 0.47
N GLU A 181 -9.31 3.69 0.27
CA GLU A 181 -9.30 3.02 -1.02
C GLU A 181 -10.16 3.77 -2.04
N MET A 182 -11.34 4.25 -1.64
CA MET A 182 -12.22 5.00 -2.53
C MET A 182 -11.57 6.33 -2.98
N GLU A 183 -10.95 7.07 -2.05
CA GLU A 183 -10.18 8.29 -2.36
C GLU A 183 -9.02 7.97 -3.33
N ALA A 184 -8.29 6.87 -3.09
CA ALA A 184 -7.20 6.42 -3.94
C ALA A 184 -7.69 6.04 -5.36
N ILE A 185 -8.87 5.43 -5.50
CA ILE A 185 -9.47 5.11 -6.80
C ILE A 185 -9.72 6.38 -7.62
N GLU A 186 -10.36 7.39 -7.04
CA GLU A 186 -10.65 8.65 -7.74
C GLU A 186 -9.36 9.33 -8.24
N ILE A 187 -8.35 9.43 -7.37
CA ILE A 187 -7.07 10.06 -7.73
C ILE A 187 -6.35 9.25 -8.82
N ALA A 188 -6.39 7.92 -8.76
CA ALA A 188 -5.77 7.07 -9.77
C ALA A 188 -6.50 7.16 -11.12
N GLU A 189 -7.84 7.21 -11.13
CA GLU A 189 -8.63 7.45 -12.33
C GLU A 189 -8.27 8.80 -12.97
N GLU A 190 -8.17 9.86 -12.17
CA GLU A 190 -7.77 11.18 -12.63
C GLU A 190 -6.36 11.15 -13.27
N LEU A 191 -5.38 10.56 -12.57
CA LEU A 191 -4.00 10.48 -13.04
C LEU A 191 -3.89 9.71 -14.37
N ILE A 192 -4.52 8.54 -14.46
CA ILE A 192 -4.46 7.69 -15.65
C ILE A 192 -5.21 8.32 -16.82
N ALA A 193 -6.35 8.98 -16.58
CA ALA A 193 -7.14 9.60 -17.63
C ALA A 193 -6.48 10.88 -18.18
N ARG A 194 -5.93 11.73 -17.30
CA ARG A 194 -5.34 13.02 -17.70
C ARG A 194 -3.91 12.88 -18.22
N PHE A 195 -3.16 11.90 -17.73
CA PHE A 195 -1.74 11.73 -18.04
C PHE A 195 -1.36 10.28 -18.41
N PRO A 196 -2.00 9.66 -19.42
CA PRO A 196 -1.82 8.25 -19.74
C PRO A 196 -0.35 7.87 -20.04
N GLU A 197 0.41 8.75 -20.69
CA GLU A 197 1.83 8.55 -21.07
C GLU A 197 2.84 8.90 -19.96
N SER A 198 2.36 9.29 -18.78
CA SER A 198 3.22 9.60 -17.64
C SER A 198 3.95 8.35 -17.13
N LYS A 199 5.22 8.50 -16.73
CA LYS A 199 6.01 7.44 -16.06
C LYS A 199 5.38 6.93 -14.75
N TYR A 200 4.42 7.69 -14.19
CA TYR A 200 3.71 7.33 -12.97
C TYR A 200 2.44 6.51 -13.20
N SER A 201 1.94 6.43 -14.43
CA SER A 201 0.65 5.79 -14.75
C SER A 201 0.65 4.29 -14.45
N ASP A 202 1.75 3.59 -14.70
CA ASP A 202 1.82 2.15 -14.43
C ASP A 202 1.90 1.85 -12.93
N ALA A 203 2.63 2.65 -12.15
CA ALA A 203 2.61 2.55 -10.70
C ALA A 203 1.21 2.87 -10.14
N ALA A 204 0.53 3.88 -10.71
CA ALA A 204 -0.84 4.22 -10.34
C ALA A 204 -1.84 3.09 -10.62
N LYS A 205 -1.70 2.36 -11.74
CA LYS A 205 -2.51 1.17 -12.04
C LYS A 205 -2.35 0.07 -10.99
N GLN A 206 -1.15 -0.13 -10.45
CA GLN A 206 -0.92 -1.12 -9.39
C GLN A 206 -1.61 -0.71 -8.08
N ILE A 207 -1.55 0.57 -7.70
CA ILE A 207 -2.28 1.08 -6.52
C ILE A 207 -3.80 0.99 -6.76
N LEU A 208 -4.26 1.36 -7.96
CA LEU A 208 -5.67 1.26 -8.34
C LEU A 208 -6.20 -0.16 -8.21
N TYR A 209 -5.46 -1.16 -8.68
CA TYR A 209 -5.86 -2.57 -8.49
C TYR A 209 -6.03 -2.90 -7.01
N LYS A 210 -5.05 -2.54 -6.17
CA LYS A 210 -5.09 -2.82 -4.74
C LYS A 210 -6.25 -2.11 -4.04
N ALA A 211 -6.55 -0.87 -4.43
CA ALA A 211 -7.67 -0.11 -3.88
C ALA A 211 -9.04 -0.64 -4.36
N LEU A 212 -9.14 -1.15 -5.58
CA LEU A 212 -10.35 -1.79 -6.10
C LEU A 212 -10.61 -3.17 -5.51
N PHE A 213 -9.55 -3.88 -5.13
CA PHE A 213 -9.63 -5.26 -4.64
C PHE A 213 -10.69 -5.46 -3.55
N PRO A 214 -10.71 -4.72 -2.43
CA PRO A 214 -11.72 -4.93 -1.39
C PRO A 214 -13.16 -4.56 -1.81
N LEU A 215 -13.33 -3.73 -2.85
CA LEU A 215 -14.65 -3.36 -3.37
C LEU A 215 -15.19 -4.36 -4.40
N THR A 216 -14.31 -5.18 -4.99
CA THR A 216 -14.64 -6.01 -6.15
C THR A 216 -14.42 -7.50 -5.91
N ASP A 217 -13.35 -7.88 -5.24
CA ASP A 217 -13.01 -9.26 -4.89
C ASP A 217 -13.49 -9.55 -3.46
N TRP A 218 -14.78 -9.83 -3.31
CA TRP A 218 -15.35 -10.30 -2.05
C TRP A 218 -16.51 -11.27 -2.27
N HIS A 219 -16.81 -12.07 -1.25
CA HIS A 219 -17.92 -13.01 -1.26
C HIS A 219 -18.68 -13.04 0.05
N VAL A 220 -19.89 -13.56 -0.03
CA VAL A 220 -20.76 -13.76 1.13
C VAL A 220 -20.58 -15.16 1.69
N LEU A 221 -20.36 -15.25 3.01
CA LEU A 221 -20.50 -16.49 3.75
C LEU A 221 -21.95 -16.68 4.20
N LEU A 222 -22.57 -17.73 3.68
CA LEU A 222 -23.91 -18.16 4.04
C LEU A 222 -23.84 -19.28 5.09
N PRO A 223 -24.65 -19.22 6.16
CA PRO A 223 -24.68 -20.27 7.16
C PRO A 223 -25.13 -21.62 6.56
N ASP A 224 -24.47 -22.69 7.01
CA ASP A 224 -24.83 -24.08 6.70
C ASP A 224 -26.08 -24.52 7.46
N ASP A 225 -26.18 -24.15 8.74
CA ASP A 225 -27.29 -24.40 9.67
C ASP A 225 -27.32 -23.32 10.77
N LEU A 226 -28.50 -23.09 11.36
CA LEU A 226 -28.89 -21.97 12.24
C LEU A 226 -28.04 -21.71 13.52
N THR A 227 -26.98 -22.46 13.79
CA THR A 227 -26.17 -22.31 15.02
C THR A 227 -25.21 -21.11 14.97
N LEU A 228 -24.74 -20.76 13.77
CA LEU A 228 -24.18 -19.45 13.45
C LEU A 228 -25.28 -18.44 13.07
N VAL A 229 -26.55 -18.68 13.43
CA VAL A 229 -27.65 -17.71 13.32
C VAL A 229 -28.14 -17.26 14.72
N GLU A 230 -27.82 -18.02 15.77
CA GLU A 230 -28.24 -17.70 17.14
C GLU A 230 -27.27 -16.79 17.93
N ARG A 231 -25.98 -16.73 17.55
CA ARG A 231 -24.95 -15.96 18.30
C ARG A 231 -24.70 -14.51 17.85
N SER A 232 -25.30 -14.08 16.77
CA SER A 232 -25.24 -12.72 16.25
C SER A 232 -26.62 -12.43 15.67
N ASN A 233 -27.01 -11.19 15.56
CA ASN A 233 -28.30 -10.85 15.00
C ASN A 233 -28.18 -10.82 13.45
N TYR A 234 -27.68 -11.93 12.86
CA TYR A 234 -26.77 -12.04 11.69
C TYR A 234 -27.14 -11.31 10.40
N HIS A 235 -26.29 -10.35 10.05
CA HIS A 235 -25.99 -9.99 8.67
C HIS A 235 -25.05 -11.06 8.04
N PRO A 236 -25.15 -11.33 6.73
CA PRO A 236 -24.17 -12.16 6.03
C PRO A 236 -22.76 -11.58 6.19
N PHE A 237 -21.78 -12.41 6.56
CA PHE A 237 -20.38 -11.98 6.57
C PHE A 237 -19.88 -11.81 5.15
N CYS A 238 -19.26 -10.66 4.85
CA CYS A 238 -18.59 -10.40 3.59
C CYS A 238 -17.09 -10.57 3.81
N ILE A 239 -16.44 -11.38 2.98
CA ILE A 239 -15.01 -11.67 3.08
C ILE A 239 -14.34 -11.17 1.82
N VAL A 240 -13.28 -10.39 1.98
CA VAL A 240 -12.45 -9.91 0.87
C VAL A 240 -11.44 -10.98 0.47
N GLY A 241 -11.34 -11.25 -0.84
CA GLY A 241 -10.30 -12.08 -1.44
C GLY A 241 -10.72 -13.52 -1.76
N ASN A 242 -9.80 -14.45 -1.54
CA ASN A 242 -9.86 -15.84 -2.01
C ASN A 242 -11.04 -16.63 -1.37
N LEU A 243 -11.13 -17.95 -1.60
CA LEU A 243 -12.15 -18.86 -1.04
C LEU A 243 -12.09 -19.03 0.50
N ASP A 244 -11.63 -18.02 1.22
CA ASP A 244 -11.49 -18.00 2.66
C ASP A 244 -12.86 -18.00 3.36
N LYS A 245 -12.89 -18.64 4.52
CA LYS A 245 -14.03 -18.71 5.44
C LYS A 245 -13.72 -18.03 6.78
N ASN A 246 -12.47 -17.67 7.01
CA ASN A 246 -12.03 -16.91 8.17
C ASN A 246 -12.45 -15.46 8.00
N THR A 247 -13.07 -14.90 9.04
CA THR A 247 -13.44 -13.48 9.05
C THR A 247 -12.22 -12.60 9.27
N TYR A 248 -11.32 -12.94 10.18
CA TYR A 248 -10.12 -12.13 10.41
C TYR A 248 -8.95 -12.59 9.54
N PRO A 249 -8.17 -11.68 8.90
CA PRO A 249 -8.33 -10.21 8.88
C PRO A 249 -9.20 -9.70 7.71
N CYS A 250 -9.82 -10.60 6.94
CA CYS A 250 -10.44 -10.31 5.64
C CYS A 250 -11.91 -9.85 5.69
N TRP A 251 -12.45 -9.53 6.86
CA TRP A 251 -13.85 -9.18 7.03
C TRP A 251 -14.12 -7.75 6.54
N THR A 252 -15.18 -7.61 5.73
CA THR A 252 -15.78 -6.34 5.32
C THR A 252 -17.31 -6.36 5.54
N ASP A 253 -17.97 -5.24 5.30
CA ASP A 253 -19.43 -5.13 5.29
C ASP A 253 -19.94 -4.73 3.91
N ILE A 254 -21.14 -5.18 3.54
CA ILE A 254 -21.78 -4.79 2.27
C ILE A 254 -22.07 -3.29 2.18
N GLY A 255 -22.07 -2.58 3.32
CA GLY A 255 -22.16 -1.13 3.42
C GLY A 255 -21.00 -0.42 2.74
N GLU A 256 -19.78 -0.97 2.77
CA GLU A 256 -18.60 -0.34 2.16
C GLU A 256 -18.70 -0.23 0.62
N PRO A 257 -18.97 -1.31 -0.15
CA PRO A 257 -19.19 -1.16 -1.59
C PRO A 257 -20.44 -0.34 -1.91
N LYS A 258 -21.48 -0.33 -1.05
CA LYS A 258 -22.65 0.55 -1.23
C LYS A 258 -22.30 2.03 -1.05
N LYS A 259 -21.44 2.35 -0.08
CA LYS A 259 -20.91 3.68 0.18
C LYS A 259 -20.10 4.20 -1.01
N PHE A 260 -19.31 3.33 -1.64
CA PHE A 260 -18.64 3.67 -2.91
C PHE A 260 -19.65 4.04 -4.01
N LEU A 261 -20.73 3.26 -4.18
CA LEU A 261 -21.77 3.56 -5.16
C LEU A 261 -22.47 4.90 -4.87
N GLU A 262 -22.68 5.23 -3.59
CA GLU A 262 -23.30 6.49 -3.18
C GLU A 262 -22.40 7.70 -3.40
N TYR A 263 -21.14 7.63 -2.94
CA TYR A 263 -20.23 8.78 -2.90
C TYR A 263 -19.42 8.99 -4.19
N TYR A 264 -19.24 7.94 -5.00
CA TYR A 264 -18.46 7.99 -6.24
C TYR A 264 -19.29 7.58 -7.47
N PRO A 265 -20.43 8.25 -7.75
CA PRO A 265 -21.31 7.91 -8.88
C PRO A 265 -20.67 8.17 -10.25
N SER A 266 -19.63 9.01 -10.31
CA SER A 266 -18.87 9.32 -11.53
C SER A 266 -17.70 8.38 -11.81
N SER A 267 -17.34 7.50 -10.86
CA SER A 267 -16.25 6.55 -11.08
C SER A 267 -16.58 5.60 -12.24
N ARG A 268 -15.59 5.29 -13.08
CA ARG A 268 -15.77 4.29 -14.15
C ARG A 268 -16.11 2.90 -13.59
N PHE A 269 -15.76 2.63 -12.34
CA PHE A 269 -15.96 1.34 -11.69
C PHE A 269 -17.34 1.23 -11.01
N HIS A 270 -18.12 2.31 -10.96
CA HIS A 270 -19.45 2.32 -10.34
C HIS A 270 -20.34 1.18 -10.84
N ASN A 271 -20.47 1.02 -12.16
CA ASN A 271 -21.31 -0.03 -12.75
C ASN A 271 -20.78 -1.45 -12.49
N ILE A 272 -19.47 -1.61 -12.33
CA ILE A 272 -18.87 -2.90 -11.99
C ILE A 272 -19.22 -3.26 -10.55
N VAL A 273 -18.97 -2.34 -9.62
CA VAL A 273 -19.25 -2.54 -8.19
C VAL A 273 -20.74 -2.79 -7.97
N ALA A 274 -21.62 -2.07 -8.69
CA ALA A 274 -23.08 -2.28 -8.61
C ALA A 274 -23.47 -3.72 -8.96
N ARG A 275 -22.92 -4.29 -10.06
CA ARG A 275 -23.21 -5.67 -10.45
C ARG A 275 -22.65 -6.70 -9.48
N ILE A 276 -21.53 -6.40 -8.82
CA ILE A 276 -20.94 -7.26 -7.79
C ILE A 276 -21.82 -7.24 -6.53
N VAL A 277 -22.31 -6.07 -6.12
CA VAL A 277 -23.24 -5.93 -4.98
C VAL A 277 -24.59 -6.60 -5.25
N GLU A 278 -25.09 -6.56 -6.49
CA GLU A 278 -26.35 -7.21 -6.88
C GLU A 278 -26.27 -8.74 -6.90
N GLU A 279 -25.12 -9.29 -7.32
CA GLU A 279 -24.89 -10.73 -7.42
C GLU A 279 -23.47 -11.08 -6.95
N PRO A 280 -23.23 -11.06 -5.63
CA PRO A 280 -21.93 -11.40 -5.08
C PRO A 280 -21.66 -12.90 -5.23
N SER A 281 -20.38 -13.28 -5.19
CA SER A 281 -20.01 -14.69 -5.00
C SER A 281 -20.47 -15.17 -3.61
N GLU A 282 -20.76 -16.46 -3.47
CA GLU A 282 -21.34 -17.02 -2.25
C GLU A 282 -20.73 -18.38 -1.89
N ILE A 283 -20.37 -18.55 -0.61
CA ILE A 283 -19.95 -19.84 -0.05
C ILE A 283 -20.94 -20.23 1.04
N ARG A 284 -21.43 -21.47 1.01
CA ARG A 284 -22.29 -22.05 2.05
C ARG A 284 -21.53 -23.14 2.79
N GLY A 285 -21.11 -22.79 4.01
CA GLY A 285 -20.27 -23.55 4.94
C GLY A 285 -19.32 -24.57 4.32
N SER A 286 -19.51 -25.86 4.57
CA SER A 286 -18.55 -26.94 4.22
C SER A 286 -18.72 -27.51 2.81
N LYS A 287 -19.67 -26.99 2.02
CA LYS A 287 -19.95 -27.49 0.68
C LYS A 287 -18.80 -27.19 -0.29
N SER A 288 -18.76 -27.96 -1.37
CA SER A 288 -17.97 -27.59 -2.53
C SER A 288 -18.44 -26.25 -3.09
N VAL A 289 -17.55 -25.61 -3.82
CA VAL A 289 -17.75 -24.33 -4.48
C VAL A 289 -17.47 -24.52 -5.97
N HIS A 290 -18.37 -24.01 -6.80
CA HIS A 290 -18.27 -24.07 -8.25
C HIS A 290 -17.73 -22.73 -8.77
N LEU A 291 -16.46 -22.73 -9.21
CA LEU A 291 -15.77 -21.57 -9.77
C LEU A 291 -16.15 -21.39 -11.23
N VAL A 292 -16.60 -20.20 -11.62
CA VAL A 292 -16.78 -19.81 -13.02
C VAL A 292 -15.47 -19.18 -13.53
N ILE A 293 -14.61 -20.02 -14.10
CA ILE A 293 -13.26 -19.68 -14.52
C ILE A 293 -13.29 -19.01 -15.89
N VAL A 294 -12.55 -17.91 -16.03
CA VAL A 294 -12.40 -17.18 -17.29
C VAL A 294 -11.01 -17.36 -17.89
N ASP A 295 -9.96 -17.27 -17.06
CA ASP A 295 -8.57 -17.48 -17.47
C ASP A 295 -7.76 -18.20 -16.39
N GLU A 296 -6.61 -18.72 -16.78
CA GLU A 296 -5.63 -19.36 -15.88
C GLU A 296 -4.21 -18.93 -16.27
N SER A 297 -3.35 -18.72 -15.27
CA SER A 297 -1.95 -18.34 -15.44
C SER A 297 -1.08 -19.05 -14.42
N PRO A 298 0.14 -19.49 -14.77
CA PRO A 298 1.11 -19.97 -13.78
C PRO A 298 1.66 -18.84 -12.90
N ASP A 299 1.57 -17.59 -13.36
CA ASP A 299 2.14 -16.40 -12.75
C ASP A 299 1.06 -15.47 -12.18
N GLU A 300 1.25 -15.01 -10.94
CA GLU A 300 0.30 -14.18 -10.20
C GLU A 300 0.14 -12.80 -10.82
N GLU A 301 1.25 -12.17 -11.19
CA GLU A 301 1.26 -10.81 -11.73
C GLU A 301 0.50 -10.76 -13.06
N THR A 302 0.70 -11.76 -13.91
CA THR A 302 -0.03 -11.95 -15.16
C THR A 302 -1.54 -12.10 -14.92
N ALA A 303 -1.96 -12.92 -13.95
CA ALA A 303 -3.37 -13.10 -13.62
C ALA A 303 -4.00 -11.80 -13.05
N ARG A 304 -3.26 -11.11 -12.19
CA ARG A 304 -3.66 -9.82 -11.61
C ARG A 304 -3.84 -8.75 -12.69
N ASN A 305 -2.90 -8.67 -13.63
CA ASN A 305 -2.98 -7.75 -14.76
C ASN A 305 -4.17 -8.08 -15.68
N ALA A 306 -4.52 -9.36 -15.84
CA ALA A 306 -5.73 -9.77 -16.57
C ALA A 306 -7.02 -9.27 -15.88
N ILE A 307 -7.13 -9.41 -14.55
CA ILE A 307 -8.24 -8.88 -13.76
C ILE A 307 -8.35 -7.37 -13.92
N LEU A 308 -7.26 -6.64 -13.70
CA LEU A 308 -7.27 -5.17 -13.86
C LEU A 308 -7.70 -4.76 -15.27
N ASN A 309 -7.24 -5.46 -16.30
CA ASN A 309 -7.69 -5.21 -17.67
C ASN A 309 -9.19 -5.46 -17.85
N TYR A 310 -9.77 -6.48 -17.22
CA TYR A 310 -11.22 -6.69 -17.24
C TYR A 310 -11.98 -5.55 -16.57
N LEU A 311 -11.55 -5.16 -15.37
CA LEU A 311 -12.17 -4.06 -14.62
C LEU A 311 -12.07 -2.75 -15.41
N LEU A 312 -10.92 -2.43 -15.99
CA LEU A 312 -10.74 -1.24 -16.83
C LEU A 312 -11.64 -1.25 -18.08
N ASN A 313 -11.94 -2.43 -18.64
CA ASN A 313 -12.84 -2.60 -19.78
C ASN A 313 -14.32 -2.72 -19.38
N GLY A 314 -14.68 -2.46 -18.12
CA GLY A 314 -16.08 -2.49 -17.68
C GLY A 314 -16.62 -3.89 -17.42
N ILE A 315 -15.75 -4.92 -17.34
CA ILE A 315 -16.12 -6.33 -17.14
C ILE A 315 -15.84 -6.71 -15.68
N ASP A 316 -16.87 -7.15 -14.95
CA ASP A 316 -16.82 -7.46 -13.51
C ASP A 316 -16.32 -8.88 -13.24
N ILE A 317 -15.06 -9.17 -13.61
CA ILE A 317 -14.35 -10.41 -13.28
C ILE A 317 -13.29 -10.07 -12.22
N PRO A 318 -13.59 -10.18 -10.92
CA PRO A 318 -12.73 -9.60 -9.89
C PRO A 318 -11.82 -10.61 -9.19
N HIS A 319 -12.17 -11.90 -9.20
CA HIS A 319 -11.58 -12.86 -8.25
C HIS A 319 -10.27 -13.46 -8.76
N LEU A 320 -9.27 -13.50 -7.87
CA LEU A 320 -8.01 -14.22 -8.08
C LEU A 320 -7.89 -15.38 -7.09
N ILE A 321 -7.95 -16.61 -7.58
CA ILE A 321 -7.90 -17.83 -6.74
C ILE A 321 -6.62 -18.60 -7.04
N LYS A 322 -5.81 -18.84 -6.00
CA LYS A 322 -4.64 -19.72 -6.11
C LYS A 322 -5.06 -21.18 -5.93
N LEU A 323 -4.90 -21.97 -6.99
CA LEU A 323 -4.94 -23.44 -6.99
C LEU A 323 -3.53 -23.95 -7.37
N GLU A 324 -3.43 -24.97 -8.22
CA GLU A 324 -2.16 -25.35 -8.86
C GLU A 324 -1.59 -24.17 -9.69
N SER A 325 -2.48 -23.47 -10.40
CA SER A 325 -2.26 -22.21 -11.12
C SER A 325 -3.00 -21.05 -10.43
N TYR A 326 -2.77 -19.82 -10.89
CA TYR A 326 -3.59 -18.66 -10.54
C TYR A 326 -4.77 -18.57 -11.51
N VAL A 327 -5.98 -18.64 -10.95
CA VAL A 327 -7.22 -18.73 -11.70
C VAL A 327 -7.99 -17.43 -11.59
N VAL A 328 -8.39 -16.87 -12.72
CA VAL A 328 -9.21 -15.66 -12.83
C VAL A 328 -10.67 -16.06 -12.89
N VAL A 329 -11.46 -15.65 -11.90
CA VAL A 329 -12.81 -16.15 -11.68
C VAL A 329 -13.84 -15.02 -11.78
N TYR A 330 -14.90 -15.26 -12.55
CA TYR A 330 -16.00 -14.32 -12.70
C TYR A 330 -16.85 -14.29 -11.42
N ARG A 331 -17.34 -15.45 -11.01
CA ARG A 331 -18.11 -15.66 -9.77
C ARG A 331 -17.89 -17.09 -9.29
N PHE A 332 -18.21 -17.34 -8.03
CA PHE A 332 -18.27 -18.68 -7.49
C PHE A 332 -19.45 -18.86 -6.54
N PHE A 333 -20.01 -20.07 -6.54
CA PHE A 333 -21.19 -20.39 -5.75
C PHE A 333 -21.12 -21.80 -5.20
N SER A 334 -21.62 -22.00 -3.99
CA SER A 334 -21.96 -23.35 -3.51
C SER A 334 -23.21 -23.95 -4.18
N ASP A 335 -24.01 -23.15 -4.88
CA ASP A 335 -25.14 -23.62 -5.70
C ASP A 335 -24.70 -23.84 -7.16
N PRO A 336 -24.68 -25.09 -7.67
CA PRO A 336 -24.28 -25.39 -9.04
C PRO A 336 -25.17 -24.73 -10.10
N GLU A 337 -26.46 -24.51 -9.81
CA GLU A 337 -27.37 -23.84 -10.74
C GLU A 337 -27.09 -22.35 -10.85
N LYS A 338 -26.72 -21.68 -9.74
CA LYS A 338 -26.21 -20.30 -9.78
C LYS A 338 -24.94 -20.21 -10.63
N ALA A 339 -23.98 -21.11 -10.40
CA ALA A 339 -22.75 -21.15 -11.19
C ALA A 339 -23.00 -21.36 -12.69
N ARG A 340 -23.92 -22.27 -13.06
CA ARG A 340 -24.32 -22.48 -14.46
C ARG A 340 -24.93 -21.23 -15.08
N ARG A 341 -25.81 -20.51 -14.38
CA ARG A 341 -26.38 -19.25 -14.88
C ARG A 341 -25.31 -18.16 -15.05
N ALA A 342 -24.38 -18.04 -14.12
CA ALA A 342 -23.26 -17.12 -14.22
C ALA A 342 -22.34 -17.48 -15.41
N LEU A 343 -22.06 -18.77 -15.64
CA LEU A 343 -21.30 -19.25 -16.79
C LEU A 343 -21.97 -18.86 -18.12
N GLU A 344 -23.26 -19.12 -18.27
CA GLU A 344 -23.99 -18.79 -19.51
C GLU A 344 -24.03 -17.27 -19.77
N ARG A 345 -24.02 -16.46 -18.70
CA ARG A 345 -23.90 -15.02 -18.83
C ARG A 345 -22.51 -14.61 -19.31
N ILE A 346 -21.46 -15.06 -18.65
CA ILE A 346 -20.10 -14.63 -18.96
C ILE A 346 -19.60 -15.15 -20.31
N LYS A 347 -20.09 -16.31 -20.78
CA LYS A 347 -19.77 -16.85 -22.10
C LYS A 347 -20.09 -15.93 -23.27
N LYS A 348 -21.03 -14.99 -23.10
CA LYS A 348 -21.33 -13.96 -24.10
C LYS A 348 -20.13 -13.04 -24.36
N THR A 349 -19.30 -12.82 -23.35
CA THR A 349 -18.09 -11.99 -23.39
C THR A 349 -16.82 -12.84 -23.44
N LYS A 350 -16.85 -14.03 -22.83
CA LYS A 350 -15.73 -14.96 -22.67
C LYS A 350 -16.14 -16.38 -23.03
N PRO A 351 -16.20 -16.71 -24.33
CA PRO A 351 -16.69 -18.02 -24.79
C PRO A 351 -15.92 -19.22 -24.24
N GLY A 352 -14.65 -19.04 -23.87
CA GLY A 352 -13.80 -20.07 -23.27
C GLY A 352 -14.01 -20.31 -21.77
N ALA A 353 -14.91 -19.57 -21.12
CA ALA A 353 -15.18 -19.74 -19.69
C ALA A 353 -15.69 -21.15 -19.36
N SER A 354 -15.35 -21.65 -18.18
CA SER A 354 -15.67 -23.00 -17.71
C SER A 354 -16.10 -23.02 -16.25
N ILE A 355 -16.62 -24.16 -15.77
CA ILE A 355 -16.89 -24.38 -14.34
C ILE A 355 -15.94 -25.44 -13.79
N ARG A 356 -15.37 -25.17 -12.62
CA ARG A 356 -14.59 -26.13 -11.84
C ARG A 356 -15.14 -26.23 -10.43
N GLU A 357 -15.40 -27.44 -9.97
CA GLU A 357 -15.76 -27.70 -8.57
C GLU A 357 -14.49 -27.84 -7.72
N VAL A 358 -14.46 -27.14 -6.58
CA VAL A 358 -13.37 -27.19 -5.61
C VAL A 358 -13.93 -27.29 -4.21
N TYR A 359 -13.14 -27.84 -3.28
CA TYR A 359 -13.44 -27.78 -1.85
C TYR A 359 -12.58 -26.69 -1.24
N PRO A 360 -13.16 -25.62 -0.66
CA PRO A 360 -12.37 -24.62 0.04
C PRO A 360 -11.61 -25.31 1.17
N GLN A 361 -10.29 -25.34 1.09
CA GLN A 361 -9.48 -25.75 2.21
C GLN A 361 -9.45 -24.57 3.20
N ASN A 362 -9.45 -24.87 4.49
CA ASN A 362 -9.09 -23.86 5.49
C ASN A 362 -7.59 -23.58 5.28
N TYR A 363 -7.28 -22.56 4.48
CA TYR A 363 -5.91 -22.11 4.26
C TYR A 363 -5.44 -21.22 5.39
#